data_AF-A0A1I3MZN2-F1
#
_entry.id   AF-A0A1I3MZN2-F1
#
_cell.length_a   1.000
_cell.length_b   1.000
_cell.length_c   1.000
_cell.angle_alpha   90.00
_cell.angle_beta   90.00
_cell.angle_gamma   90.00
#
_symmetry.space_group_name_H-M   'P 1'
#
loop_
_entity.id
_entity.type
_entity.pdbx_description
1 polymer ?
#
loop_
_entity_poly.entity_id
_entity_poly.type
_entity_poly.pdbx_seq_one_letter_code
_entity_poly.pdbx_strand_id
1 'polypeptide(L)'
;MRYRHCDRRRQLAARTKLIALLERLLAASRIKEEEQPITGGIAFFSTQPAWSDYLFYSDTFVQPNGLPDAPRAVRKMPSAKPILR
;
A
#
# COMPACT_ATOMS: atom_id res chain seq x y z
N MET A 1 -7.06 28.17 12.49
CA MET A 1 -6.94 26.69 12.57
C MET A 1 -7.60 26.01 11.35
N ARG A 2 -7.02 26.08 10.13
CA ARG A 2 -7.57 25.45 8.90
C ARG A 2 -6.71 24.28 8.36
N TYR A 3 -5.76 23.78 9.14
CA TYR A 3 -4.73 22.84 8.66
C TYR A 3 -5.10 21.35 8.72
N ARG A 4 -6.11 20.93 9.50
CA ARG A 4 -6.41 19.49 9.71
C ARG A 4 -7.12 18.79 8.54
N HIS A 5 -7.84 19.54 7.70
CA HIS A 5 -8.71 18.94 6.68
C HIS A 5 -7.98 18.54 5.39
N CYS A 6 -6.93 19.28 5.02
CA CYS A 6 -6.13 19.03 3.82
C CYS A 6 -5.25 17.78 3.97
N ASP A 7 -4.75 17.53 5.17
CA ASP A 7 -3.93 16.36 5.48
C ASP A 7 -4.72 15.06 5.36
N ARG A 8 -5.94 15.03 5.91
CA ARG A 8 -6.82 13.85 5.89
C ARG A 8 -7.18 13.41 4.47
N ARG A 9 -7.46 14.37 3.56
CA ARG A 9 -7.73 14.06 2.14
C ARG A 9 -6.48 13.53 1.42
N ARG A 10 -5.30 14.07 1.72
CA ARG A 10 -4.03 13.59 1.15
C ARG A 10 -3.66 12.20 1.66
N GLN A 11 -3.87 11.94 2.95
CA GLN A 11 -3.67 10.61 3.54
C GLN A 11 -4.64 9.58 2.96
N LEU A 12 -5.91 9.95 2.75
CA LEU A 12 -6.88 9.09 2.09
C LEU A 12 -6.44 8.77 0.65
N ALA A 13 -6.04 9.79 -0.12
CA ALA A 13 -5.56 9.59 -1.49
C ALA A 13 -4.29 8.72 -1.55
N ALA A 14 -3.34 8.91 -0.64
CA ALA A 14 -2.14 8.07 -0.55
C ALA A 14 -2.49 6.61 -0.21
N ARG A 15 -3.44 6.39 0.72
CA ARG A 15 -3.94 5.05 1.04
C ARG A 15 -4.63 4.38 -0.15
N THR A 16 -5.51 5.10 -0.85
CA THR A 16 -6.17 4.57 -2.05
C THR A 16 -5.16 4.18 -3.13
N LYS A 17 -4.14 5.01 -3.37
CA LYS A 17 -3.05 4.68 -4.30
C LYS A 17 -2.26 3.45 -3.86
N LEU A 18 -1.95 3.33 -2.58
CA LEU A 18 -1.19 2.20 -2.05
C LEU A 18 -1.99 0.89 -2.15
N ILE A 19 -3.31 0.92 -1.90
CA ILE A 19 -4.20 -0.23 -2.13
C ILE A 19 -4.15 -0.66 -3.61
N ALA A 20 -4.35 0.28 -4.54
CA ALA A 20 -4.36 -0.03 -5.97
C ALA A 20 -3.03 -0.61 -6.47
N LEU A 21 -1.89 -0.13 -5.94
CA LEU A 21 -0.58 -0.67 -6.26
C LEU A 21 -0.39 -2.08 -5.70
N LEU A 22 -0.85 -2.35 -4.48
CA LEU A 22 -0.81 -3.69 -3.90
C LEU A 22 -1.71 -4.66 -4.66
N GLU A 23 -2.92 -4.26 -5.04
CA GLU A 23 -3.82 -5.07 -5.86
C GLU A 23 -3.17 -5.43 -7.21
N ARG A 24 -2.51 -4.46 -7.87
CA ARG A 24 -1.75 -4.73 -9.10
C ARG A 24 -0.55 -5.63 -8.87
N LEU A 25 0.16 -5.47 -7.75
CA LEU A 25 1.28 -6.35 -7.40
C LEU A 25 0.80 -7.78 -7.16
N LEU A 26 -0.37 -7.96 -6.56
CA LEU A 26 -0.93 -9.27 -6.21
C LEU A 26 -1.71 -9.92 -7.35
N ALA A 27 -1.99 -9.19 -8.43
CA ALA A 27 -2.69 -9.72 -9.59
C ALA A 27 -1.88 -10.82 -10.26
N ALA A 28 -2.54 -11.96 -10.51
CA ALA A 28 -1.92 -13.13 -11.16
C ALA A 28 -1.45 -12.84 -12.61
N SER A 29 -2.02 -11.82 -13.26
CA SER A 29 -1.73 -11.44 -14.64
C SER A 29 -0.64 -10.36 -14.78
N ARG A 30 0.10 -10.04 -13.71
CA ARG A 30 1.13 -9.00 -13.78
C ARG A 30 2.29 -9.42 -14.69
N ILE A 31 2.76 -8.48 -15.50
CA ILE A 31 3.96 -8.68 -16.33
C ILE A 31 5.18 -8.15 -15.53
N LYS A 32 6.33 -8.80 -15.68
CA LYS A 32 7.54 -8.52 -14.88
C LYS A 32 8.05 -7.09 -15.03
N GLU A 33 7.85 -6.48 -16.19
CA GLU A 33 8.20 -5.10 -16.51
C GLU A 33 7.36 -4.08 -15.70
N GLU A 34 6.16 -4.44 -15.25
CA GLU A 34 5.33 -3.59 -14.39
C GLU A 34 5.73 -3.67 -12.91
N GLU A 35 6.53 -4.65 -12.51
CA GLU A 35 6.84 -4.90 -11.10
C GLU A 35 7.70 -3.78 -10.49
N GLN A 36 8.68 -3.28 -11.24
CA GLN A 36 9.57 -2.20 -10.77
C GLN A 36 8.82 -0.87 -10.50
N PRO A 37 7.96 -0.35 -11.40
CA PRO A 37 7.19 0.85 -11.11
C PRO A 37 6.16 0.64 -10.00
N ILE A 38 5.57 -0.56 -9.87
CA ILE A 38 4.63 -0.88 -8.79
C ILE A 38 5.33 -0.86 -7.42
N THR A 39 6.44 -1.61 -7.29
CA THR A 39 7.21 -1.69 -6.04
C THR A 39 7.82 -0.36 -5.63
N GLY A 40 8.31 0.44 -6.59
CA GLY A 40 8.76 1.82 -6.35
C GLY A 40 7.64 2.74 -5.84
N GLY A 41 6.44 2.62 -6.41
CA GLY A 41 5.26 3.35 -5.94
C GLY A 41 4.87 2.96 -4.51
N ILE A 42 4.89 1.67 -4.19
CA ILE A 42 4.59 1.20 -2.83
C ILE A 42 5.61 1.73 -1.84
N ALA A 43 6.91 1.66 -2.16
CA ALA A 43 7.98 2.20 -1.31
C ALA A 43 7.84 3.72 -1.09
N PHE A 44 7.36 4.46 -2.10
CA PHE A 44 7.12 5.90 -2.00
C PHE A 44 5.95 6.24 -1.07
N PHE A 45 4.81 5.56 -1.21
CA PHE A 45 3.60 5.86 -0.42
C PHE A 45 3.59 5.17 0.95
N SER A 46 4.35 4.10 1.14
CA SER A 46 4.48 3.39 2.43
C SER A 46 5.31 4.20 3.43
N THR A 47 4.92 4.18 4.70
CA THR A 47 5.86 4.55 5.79
C THR A 47 6.63 3.37 6.33
N GLN A 48 6.23 2.13 5.99
CA GLN A 48 6.94 0.93 6.40
C GLN A 48 8.13 0.69 5.45
N PRO A 49 9.39 0.78 5.92
CA PRO A 49 10.57 0.58 5.08
C PRO A 49 10.65 -0.86 4.56
N ALA A 50 10.29 -1.82 5.39
CA ALA A 50 10.21 -3.25 5.08
C ALA A 50 8.77 -3.67 4.71
N TRP A 51 8.14 -2.92 3.79
CA TRP A 51 6.76 -3.18 3.38
C TRP A 51 6.60 -4.55 2.69
N SER A 52 7.62 -5.00 1.97
CA SER A 52 7.64 -6.31 1.30
C SER A 52 7.58 -7.43 2.33
N ASP A 53 8.39 -7.33 3.38
CA ASP A 53 8.48 -8.37 4.40
C ASP A 53 7.15 -8.48 5.14
N TYR A 54 6.57 -7.33 5.44
CA TYR A 54 5.25 -7.22 6.04
C TYR A 54 4.14 -7.79 5.16
N LEU A 55 4.24 -7.71 3.83
CA LEU A 55 3.22 -8.21 2.91
C LEU A 55 3.34 -9.73 2.66
N PHE A 56 4.57 -10.24 2.54
CA PHE A 56 4.82 -11.62 2.09
C PHE A 56 5.09 -12.61 3.22
N TYR A 57 5.56 -12.15 4.40
CA TYR A 57 5.94 -13.03 5.52
C TYR A 57 5.08 -12.84 6.76
N SER A 58 4.05 -11.99 6.70
CA SER A 58 3.11 -11.81 7.79
C SER A 58 1.79 -12.50 7.49
N ASP A 59 1.44 -13.50 8.31
CA ASP A 59 0.13 -14.17 8.25
C ASP A 59 -1.05 -13.22 8.52
N THR A 60 -0.76 -12.01 8.98
CA THR A 60 -1.73 -10.97 9.33
C THR A 60 -2.55 -10.49 8.12
N PHE A 61 -2.05 -10.68 6.88
CA PHE A 61 -2.67 -10.16 5.64
C PHE A 61 -3.13 -11.24 4.69
N VAL A 62 -3.29 -12.46 5.19
CA VAL A 62 -3.82 -13.56 4.41
C VAL A 62 -5.30 -13.71 4.76
N GLN A 63 -6.15 -13.70 3.73
CA GLN A 63 -7.56 -14.05 3.87
C GLN A 63 -7.70 -15.53 4.25
N PRO A 64 -8.85 -15.97 4.80
CA PRO A 64 -9.05 -17.39 5.13
C PRO A 64 -8.89 -18.35 3.94
N ASN A 65 -8.98 -17.86 2.71
CA ASN A 65 -8.76 -18.62 1.47
C ASN A 65 -7.27 -18.69 1.03
N GLY A 66 -6.34 -18.17 1.84
CA GLY A 66 -4.91 -18.15 1.52
C GLY A 66 -4.47 -17.01 0.60
N LEU A 67 -5.38 -16.15 0.15
CA LEU A 67 -5.04 -15.02 -0.73
C LEU A 67 -4.63 -13.77 0.07
N PRO A 68 -3.70 -12.95 -0.45
CA PRO A 68 -3.32 -11.70 0.20
C PRO A 68 -4.47 -10.65 0.22
N ASP A 69 -4.67 -9.97 1.36
CA ASP A 69 -5.69 -8.95 1.63
C ASP A 69 -5.06 -7.55 1.63
N ALA A 70 -4.97 -6.94 0.44
CA ALA A 70 -4.40 -5.61 0.26
C ALA A 70 -5.09 -4.52 1.12
N PRO A 71 -6.43 -4.38 1.17
CA PRO A 71 -7.10 -3.41 2.03
C PRO A 71 -6.75 -3.55 3.51
N ARG A 72 -6.66 -4.78 4.03
CA ARG A 72 -6.28 -5.03 5.43
C ARG A 72 -4.82 -4.71 5.69
N ALA A 73 -3.93 -5.00 4.75
CA ALA A 73 -2.51 -4.62 4.81
C ALA A 73 -2.34 -3.10 4.95
N VAL A 74 -3.04 -2.30 4.15
CA VAL A 74 -2.96 -0.83 4.20
C VAL A 74 -3.53 -0.24 5.50
N ARG A 75 -4.57 -0.86 6.08
CA ARG A 75 -5.16 -0.39 7.34
C ARG A 75 -4.27 -0.63 8.55
N LYS A 76 -3.49 -1.73 8.52
CA LYS A 76 -2.62 -2.16 9.62
C LYS A 76 -1.18 -1.69 9.45
N MET A 77 -0.76 -1.35 8.23
CA MET A 77 0.46 -0.60 8.00
C MET A 77 0.41 0.71 8.80
N PRO A 78 1.48 1.06 9.54
CA PRO A 78 1.63 2.41 10.04
C PRO A 78 1.50 3.37 8.84
N SER A 79 0.74 4.44 9.04
CA SER A 79 0.12 5.32 8.05
C SER A 79 0.90 5.58 6.75
N ALA A 80 0.25 5.67 5.58
CA ALA A 80 0.88 6.10 4.33
C ALA A 80 1.48 7.52 4.42
N LYS A 81 2.64 7.76 3.78
CA LYS A 81 3.27 9.09 3.75
C LYS A 81 2.35 10.09 3.04
N PRO A 82 2.17 11.30 3.56
CA PRO A 82 1.43 12.34 2.85
C PRO A 82 2.15 12.67 1.53
N ILE A 83 1.38 12.83 0.45
CA ILE A 83 1.91 13.23 -0.86
C ILE A 83 2.42 14.68 -0.74
N LEU A 84 3.73 14.86 -0.69
CA LEU A 84 4.38 16.16 -0.89
C LEU A 84 4.61 16.32 -2.40
N ARG A 85 3.99 17.36 -2.96
CA ARG A 85 4.25 17.82 -4.34
C ARG A 85 5.58 18.54 -4.39
#